data_AF-A0A924QRP7-F1
#
_entry.id   AF-A0A924QRP7-F1
#
_cell.length_a   1.000
_cell.length_b   1.000
_cell.length_c   1.000
_cell.angle_alpha   90.00
_cell.angle_beta   90.00
_cell.angle_gamma   90.00
#
_symmetry.space_group_name_H-M   'P 1'
#
loop_
_entity.id
_entity.type
_entity.pdbx_description
1 polymer ?
#
loop_
_entity_poly.entity_id
_entity_poly.type
_entity_poly.pdbx_seq_one_letter_code
_entity_poly.pdbx_strand_id
1 'polypeptide(L)'
;MGAPLLRFALWSEQHAPTLAGVAAAGAVSGVTSGADAAGTLYTPTRPSGGRTSPASPPAFLVVLATEHPRAARWLAGSLATRLGALVWVPHTEAPDLASAISAVCAENALDPGRTVIVGEGGGCHAASALCGKVPSARIALLYPPALPGIDPHSFPTTLLQASATSPTRAGVVMLESSLRRAGVAVRETDYQ
;
A
#
# COMPACT_ATOMS: atom_id res chain seq x y z
N MET A 1 -17.82 9.99 5.91
CA MET A 1 -16.55 9.91 5.15
C MET A 1 -15.94 8.50 5.27
N GLY A 2 -16.50 7.48 4.60
CA GLY A 2 -16.06 6.08 4.79
C GLY A 2 -15.98 5.21 3.52
N ALA A 3 -16.23 5.76 2.34
CA ALA A 3 -16.36 5.01 1.09
C ALA A 3 -15.04 4.66 0.34
N PRO A 4 -13.98 5.51 0.31
CA PRO A 4 -12.82 5.26 -0.56
C PRO A 4 -12.00 4.03 -0.14
N LEU A 5 -11.83 3.86 1.18
CA LEU A 5 -11.00 2.79 1.76
C LEU A 5 -11.66 1.43 1.78
N LEU A 6 -13.00 1.40 1.69
CA LEU A 6 -13.74 0.15 1.48
C LEU A 6 -13.49 -0.40 0.09
N ARG A 7 -13.27 0.47 -0.90
CA ARG A 7 -13.01 0.06 -2.27
C ARG A 7 -11.57 -0.35 -2.55
N PHE A 8 -10.56 0.28 -1.95
CA PHE A 8 -9.17 -0.23 -2.03
C PHE A 8 -9.03 -1.63 -1.41
N ALA A 9 -9.71 -1.87 -0.29
CA ALA A 9 -9.81 -3.18 0.33
C ALA A 9 -10.51 -4.20 -0.59
N LEU A 10 -11.72 -3.87 -1.07
CA LEU A 10 -12.46 -4.72 -2.01
C LEU A 10 -11.70 -4.96 -3.33
N TRP A 11 -10.92 -3.97 -3.81
CA TRP A 11 -10.07 -4.09 -4.99
C TRP A 11 -8.95 -5.12 -4.79
N SER A 12 -8.28 -5.05 -3.65
CA SER A 12 -7.24 -6.01 -3.28
C SER A 12 -7.80 -7.42 -3.14
N GLU A 13 -9.02 -7.55 -2.61
CA GLU A 13 -9.74 -8.82 -2.50
C GLU A 13 -10.17 -9.37 -3.89
N GLN A 14 -10.81 -8.58 -4.74
CA GLN A 14 -11.39 -9.06 -6.00
C GLN A 14 -10.36 -9.48 -7.05
N HIS A 15 -9.14 -8.92 -7.02
CA HIS A 15 -8.18 -9.08 -8.12
C HIS A 15 -6.91 -9.83 -7.72
N ALA A 16 -6.96 -10.48 -6.56
CA ALA A 16 -5.98 -11.47 -6.15
C ALA A 16 -6.73 -12.57 -5.38
N PRO A 17 -7.31 -13.57 -6.07
CA PRO A 17 -8.04 -14.65 -5.41
C PRO A 17 -7.17 -15.42 -4.40
N THR A 18 -5.84 -15.41 -4.58
CA THR A 18 -4.85 -15.93 -3.62
C THR A 18 -4.54 -14.99 -2.44
N LEU A 19 -4.89 -13.70 -2.50
CA LEU A 19 -4.83 -12.76 -1.37
C LEU A 19 -6.16 -12.72 -0.60
N ALA A 20 -7.30 -12.77 -1.32
CA ALA A 20 -8.63 -12.83 -0.73
C ALA A 20 -8.96 -14.18 -0.10
N GLY A 21 -8.43 -15.29 -0.64
CA GLY A 21 -8.58 -16.61 -0.04
C GLY A 21 -7.99 -16.72 1.37
N VAL A 22 -7.05 -15.83 1.72
CA VAL A 22 -6.45 -15.73 3.06
C VAL A 22 -7.24 -14.76 3.94
N ALA A 23 -7.73 -13.63 3.40
CA ALA A 23 -8.58 -12.68 4.13
C ALA A 23 -9.96 -13.28 4.50
N ALA A 24 -10.52 -14.13 3.65
CA ALA A 24 -11.80 -14.80 3.88
C ALA A 24 -11.73 -15.96 4.91
N ALA A 25 -10.54 -16.42 5.30
CA ALA A 25 -10.36 -17.55 6.21
C ALA A 25 -10.43 -17.18 7.71
N GLY A 26 -10.63 -15.91 8.05
CA GLY A 26 -10.83 -15.52 9.44
C GLY A 26 -11.07 -14.04 9.63
N ALA A 27 -12.16 -13.70 10.29
CA ALA A 27 -12.45 -12.33 10.73
C ALA A 27 -11.25 -11.76 11.50
N VAL A 28 -10.46 -10.91 10.87
CA VAL A 28 -9.44 -10.10 11.53
C VAL A 28 -10.17 -8.99 12.29
N SER A 29 -9.98 -8.90 13.60
CA SER A 29 -10.76 -8.00 14.48
C SER A 29 -9.91 -6.92 15.16
N GLY A 30 -8.60 -6.89 14.92
CA GLY A 30 -7.72 -5.93 15.54
C GLY A 30 -6.40 -5.74 14.80
N VAL A 31 -5.60 -4.81 15.30
CA VAL A 31 -4.25 -4.51 14.80
C VAL A 31 -3.35 -4.26 16.00
N THR A 32 -2.17 -4.88 16.01
CA THR A 32 -1.09 -4.50 16.92
C THR A 32 -0.10 -3.62 16.18
N SER A 33 0.54 -2.69 16.89
CA SER A 33 1.61 -1.87 16.33
C SER A 33 2.91 -2.04 17.11
N GLY A 34 4.02 -2.20 16.41
CA GLY A 34 5.38 -2.19 16.96
C GLY A 34 6.21 -1.12 16.24
N ALA A 35 7.06 -0.40 16.99
CA ALA A 35 7.99 0.55 16.42
C ALA A 35 9.40 -0.07 16.38
N ASP A 36 10.08 0.10 15.25
CA ASP A 36 11.51 -0.13 15.12
C ASP A 36 12.20 1.20 14.73
N ALA A 37 13.53 1.18 14.52
CA ALA A 37 14.28 2.37 14.14
C ALA A 37 13.88 2.91 12.75
N ALA A 38 13.32 2.07 11.88
CA ALA A 38 13.05 2.36 10.47
C ALA A 38 11.57 2.70 10.18
N GLY A 39 10.63 2.38 11.08
CA GLY A 39 9.21 2.65 10.91
C GLY A 39 8.31 2.05 12.00
N THR A 40 7.01 2.10 11.73
CA THR A 40 5.98 1.45 12.53
C THR A 40 5.33 0.32 11.73
N LEU A 41 5.32 -0.89 12.29
CA LEU A 41 4.62 -2.04 11.73
C LEU A 41 3.23 -2.16 12.34
N TYR A 42 2.25 -2.49 11.50
CA TYR A 42 0.86 -2.78 11.86
C TYR A 42 0.55 -4.21 11.42
N THR A 43 0.30 -5.06 12.41
CA THR A 43 0.05 -6.48 12.19
C THR A 43 -1.41 -6.79 12.46
N PRO A 44 -2.14 -7.41 11.52
CA PRO A 44 -3.52 -7.81 11.74
C PRO A 44 -3.61 -8.87 12.85
N THR A 45 -4.59 -8.74 13.75
CA THR A 45 -4.89 -9.71 14.80
C THR A 45 -6.29 -10.30 14.65
N ARG A 46 -6.42 -11.60 14.88
CA ARG A 46 -7.70 -12.32 14.93
C ARG A 46 -8.27 -12.24 16.36
N PRO A 47 -9.59 -12.14 16.57
CA PRO A 47 -10.15 -12.22 17.91
C PRO A 47 -9.86 -13.62 18.47
N SER A 48 -9.34 -13.67 19.69
CA SER A 48 -8.89 -14.85 20.42
C SER A 48 -10.05 -15.72 20.95
N GLY A 49 -11.16 -15.80 20.19
CA GLY A 49 -12.35 -16.55 20.56
C GLY A 49 -12.52 -17.82 19.74
N GLY A 50 -11.97 -18.93 20.23
CA GLY A 50 -12.32 -20.30 19.78
C GLY A 50 -11.35 -20.96 18.81
N ARG A 51 -10.65 -21.99 19.32
CA ARG A 51 -9.75 -22.93 18.63
C ARG A 51 -8.51 -22.30 17.97
N THR A 52 -7.36 -22.62 18.58
CA THR A 52 -5.99 -22.42 18.12
C THR A 52 -5.74 -23.07 16.75
N SER A 53 -6.16 -22.42 15.67
CA SER A 53 -5.46 -22.55 14.39
C SER A 53 -4.31 -21.55 14.42
N PRO A 54 -3.07 -21.93 14.03
CA PRO A 54 -2.01 -20.95 13.89
C PRO A 54 -2.50 -19.83 12.97
N ALA A 55 -2.32 -18.57 13.39
CA ALA A 55 -2.62 -17.44 12.54
C ALA A 55 -1.86 -17.64 11.23
N SER A 56 -2.55 -17.68 10.09
CA SER A 56 -1.87 -17.67 8.81
C SER A 56 -1.00 -16.40 8.80
N PRO A 57 0.32 -16.53 8.58
CA PRO A 57 1.19 -15.36 8.55
C PRO A 57 0.68 -14.37 7.50
N PRO A 58 0.92 -13.06 7.67
CA PRO A 58 0.53 -12.07 6.67
C PRO A 58 1.06 -12.51 5.31
N ALA A 59 0.21 -12.48 4.29
CA ALA A 59 0.56 -13.07 3.00
C ALA A 59 1.51 -12.19 2.17
N PHE A 60 1.64 -10.91 2.54
CA PHE A 60 2.41 -9.89 1.83
C PHE A 60 2.60 -8.63 2.69
N LEU A 61 3.53 -7.78 2.24
CA LEU A 61 3.82 -6.47 2.82
C LEU A 61 3.07 -5.35 2.07
N VAL A 62 2.54 -4.40 2.82
CA VAL A 62 2.08 -3.10 2.33
C VAL A 62 2.99 -2.01 2.89
N VAL A 63 3.63 -1.23 2.03
CA VAL A 63 4.45 -0.08 2.43
C VAL A 63 3.60 1.18 2.27
N LEU A 64 3.29 1.87 3.37
CA LEU A 64 2.51 3.11 3.35
C LEU A 64 3.42 4.33 3.51
N ALA A 65 3.82 4.91 2.39
CA ALA A 65 4.60 6.14 2.34
C ALA A 65 3.68 7.37 2.46
N THR A 66 3.91 8.17 3.51
CA THR A 66 3.11 9.36 3.85
C THR A 66 3.99 10.38 4.56
N GLU A 67 3.68 11.67 4.43
CA GLU A 67 4.32 12.76 5.18
C GLU A 67 3.81 12.83 6.64
N HIS A 68 2.73 12.13 6.96
CA HIS A 68 2.08 12.18 8.27
C HIS A 68 1.91 10.78 8.90
N PRO A 69 3.00 10.06 9.25
CA PRO A 69 2.94 8.70 9.80
C PRO A 69 2.00 8.54 11.00
N ARG A 70 1.94 9.55 11.88
CA ARG A 70 1.05 9.53 13.05
C ARG A 70 -0.43 9.65 12.68
N ALA A 71 -0.76 10.48 11.68
CA ALA A 71 -2.14 10.64 11.21
C ALA A 71 -2.59 9.43 10.39
N ALA A 72 -1.65 8.75 9.71
CA ALA A 72 -1.91 7.57 8.91
C ALA A 72 -2.19 6.28 9.72
N ARG A 73 -2.11 6.32 11.07
CA ARG A 73 -2.42 5.18 11.96
C ARG A 73 -3.71 4.46 11.61
N TRP A 74 -4.79 5.22 11.40
CA TRP A 74 -6.10 4.66 11.09
C TRP A 74 -6.14 4.02 9.69
N LEU A 75 -5.48 4.65 8.71
CA LEU A 75 -5.33 4.09 7.37
C LEU A 75 -4.53 2.78 7.42
N ALA A 76 -3.34 2.80 8.05
CA ALA A 76 -2.48 1.63 8.18
C ALA A 76 -3.20 0.46 8.87
N GLY A 77 -3.91 0.70 9.97
CA GLY A 77 -4.69 -0.33 10.63
C GLY A 77 -5.84 -0.87 9.78
N SER A 78 -6.51 0.01 9.04
CA SER A 78 -7.60 -0.40 8.12
C SER A 78 -7.07 -1.27 6.98
N LEU A 79 -5.91 -0.91 6.42
CA LEU A 79 -5.23 -1.70 5.39
C LEU A 79 -4.81 -3.06 5.94
N ALA A 80 -4.17 -3.11 7.12
CA ALA A 80 -3.71 -4.34 7.73
C ALA A 80 -4.87 -5.32 7.95
N THR A 81 -5.96 -4.81 8.54
CA THR A 81 -7.15 -5.61 8.85
C THR A 81 -7.83 -6.13 7.59
N ARG A 82 -8.14 -5.25 6.63
CA ARG A 82 -8.94 -5.62 5.47
C ARG A 82 -8.18 -6.46 4.47
N LEU A 83 -6.87 -6.25 4.37
CA LEU A 83 -6.03 -6.97 3.42
C LEU A 83 -5.42 -8.24 4.00
N GLY A 84 -5.51 -8.45 5.32
CA GLY A 84 -4.76 -9.51 6.00
C GLY A 84 -3.25 -9.37 5.75
N ALA A 85 -2.76 -8.14 5.64
CA ALA A 85 -1.39 -7.82 5.25
C ALA A 85 -0.61 -7.22 6.42
N LEU A 86 0.71 -7.41 6.41
CA LEU A 86 1.60 -6.63 7.26
C LEU A 86 1.71 -5.23 6.65
N VAL A 87 1.38 -4.18 7.39
CA VAL A 87 1.52 -2.80 6.89
C VAL A 87 2.69 -2.13 7.60
N TRP A 88 3.66 -1.64 6.84
CA TRP A 88 4.79 -0.89 7.36
C TRP A 88 4.67 0.58 6.95
N VAL A 89 4.72 1.46 7.94
CA VAL A 89 4.77 2.92 7.77
C VAL A 89 6.19 3.37 8.07
N PRO A 90 7.05 3.60 7.06
CA PRO A 90 8.42 4.04 7.28
C PRO A 90 8.49 5.39 7.99
N HIS A 91 9.53 5.58 8.79
CA HIS A 91 9.93 6.90 9.26
C HIS A 91 10.60 7.67 8.12
N THR A 92 10.36 8.98 8.06
CA THR A 92 10.88 9.88 7.00
C THR A 92 12.41 9.98 6.95
N GLU A 93 13.11 9.49 7.99
CA GLU A 93 14.57 9.54 8.12
C GLU A 93 15.28 8.26 7.68
N ALA A 94 14.56 7.23 7.20
CA ALA A 94 15.18 5.98 6.78
C ALA A 94 16.10 6.21 5.56
N PRO A 95 17.44 6.04 5.70
CA PRO A 95 18.41 6.46 4.68
C PRO A 95 18.38 5.58 3.41
N ASP A 96 17.73 4.41 3.47
CA ASP A 96 17.41 3.60 2.30
C ASP A 96 16.14 2.77 2.52
N LEU A 97 15.03 3.26 1.97
CA LEU A 97 13.73 2.59 2.05
C LEU A 97 13.74 1.22 1.36
N ALA A 98 14.52 1.01 0.28
CA ALA A 98 14.53 -0.27 -0.43
C ALA A 98 15.20 -1.38 0.38
N SER A 99 16.33 -1.06 1.02
CA SER A 99 16.99 -1.98 1.95
C SER A 99 16.14 -2.27 3.18
N ALA A 100 15.47 -1.26 3.74
CA ALA A 100 14.56 -1.44 4.86
C ALA A 100 13.36 -2.33 4.52
N ILE A 101 12.76 -2.18 3.33
CA ILE A 101 11.70 -3.08 2.85
C ILE A 101 12.20 -4.52 2.77
N SER A 102 13.41 -4.72 2.23
CA SER A 102 14.01 -6.06 2.11
C SER A 102 14.24 -6.70 3.49
N ALA A 103 14.69 -5.92 4.48
CA ALA A 103 14.86 -6.38 5.85
C ALA A 103 13.52 -6.77 6.50
N VAL A 104 12.50 -5.91 6.38
CA VAL A 104 11.15 -6.20 6.91
C VAL A 104 10.57 -7.46 6.27
N CYS A 105 10.72 -7.64 4.97
CA CYS A 105 10.29 -8.85 4.28
C CYS A 105 11.03 -10.09 4.80
N ALA A 106 12.36 -10.02 4.97
CA ALA A 106 13.17 -11.13 5.45
C ALA A 106 12.81 -11.53 6.90
N GLU A 107 12.68 -10.56 7.80
CA GLU A 107 12.33 -10.78 9.22
C GLU A 107 10.95 -11.41 9.40
N ASN A 108 10.04 -11.14 8.47
CA ASN A 108 8.66 -11.63 8.52
C ASN A 108 8.39 -12.78 7.53
N ALA A 109 9.44 -13.32 6.89
CA ALA A 109 9.34 -14.38 5.88
C ALA A 109 8.33 -14.07 4.74
N LEU A 110 8.31 -12.82 4.28
CA LEU A 110 7.45 -12.34 3.20
C LEU A 110 8.18 -12.35 1.86
N ASP A 111 7.44 -12.63 0.79
CA ASP A 111 7.95 -12.49 -0.57
C ASP A 111 7.98 -11.01 -0.99
N PRO A 112 9.17 -10.42 -1.23
CA PRO A 112 9.28 -9.02 -1.64
C PRO A 112 8.55 -8.76 -2.97
N GLY A 113 8.47 -9.74 -3.88
CA GLY A 113 7.76 -9.60 -5.16
C GLY A 113 6.25 -9.40 -5.04
N ARG A 114 5.68 -9.66 -3.85
CA ARG A 114 4.26 -9.43 -3.54
C ARG A 114 4.00 -8.11 -2.81
N THR A 115 5.03 -7.29 -2.61
CA THR A 115 4.90 -6.01 -1.92
C THR A 115 3.96 -5.08 -2.67
N VAL A 116 3.07 -4.42 -1.92
CA VAL A 116 2.21 -3.35 -2.42
C VAL A 116 2.71 -2.03 -1.84
N ILE A 117 2.92 -1.03 -2.69
CA ILE A 117 3.34 0.30 -2.26
C ILE A 117 2.13 1.23 -2.29
N VAL A 118 1.91 1.98 -1.23
CA VAL A 118 0.85 2.99 -1.12
C VAL A 118 1.50 4.32 -0.82
N GLY A 119 1.36 5.28 -1.74
CA GLY A 119 1.74 6.67 -1.51
C GLY A 119 0.49 7.50 -1.16
N GLU A 120 0.59 8.37 -0.17
CA GLU A 120 -0.48 9.30 0.20
C GLU A 120 0.05 10.73 0.26
N GLY A 121 -0.65 11.65 -0.43
CA GLY A 121 -0.25 13.05 -0.52
C GLY A 121 1.19 13.18 -1.03
N GLY A 122 2.02 13.97 -0.34
CA GLY A 122 3.45 14.11 -0.68
C GLY A 122 4.26 12.81 -0.59
N GLY A 123 3.79 11.81 0.16
CA GLY A 123 4.37 10.47 0.21
C GLY A 123 4.35 9.72 -1.13
N CYS A 124 3.54 10.18 -2.10
CA CYS A 124 3.54 9.66 -3.46
C CYS A 124 4.89 9.82 -4.18
N HIS A 125 5.69 10.84 -3.84
CA HIS A 125 7.05 10.97 -4.40
C HIS A 125 7.95 9.82 -3.95
N ALA A 126 7.96 9.52 -2.65
CA ALA A 126 8.73 8.41 -2.10
C ALA A 126 8.22 7.06 -2.65
N ALA A 127 6.91 6.87 -2.71
CA ALA A 127 6.30 5.67 -3.30
C ALA A 127 6.71 5.46 -4.77
N SER A 128 6.70 6.53 -5.57
CA SER A 128 7.12 6.49 -6.97
C SER A 128 8.61 6.24 -7.13
N ALA A 129 9.45 6.79 -6.25
CA ALA A 129 10.90 6.57 -6.28
C ALA A 129 11.29 5.12 -5.92
N LEU A 130 10.40 4.37 -5.28
CA LEU A 130 10.55 2.94 -5.02
C LEU A 130 10.21 2.08 -6.24
N CYS A 131 9.41 2.59 -7.18
CA CYS A 131 9.15 1.94 -8.46
C CYS A 131 10.47 1.80 -9.24
N GLY A 132 10.87 0.56 -9.52
CA GLY A 132 12.15 0.23 -10.15
C GLY A 132 13.30 -0.06 -9.18
N LYS A 133 13.17 0.23 -7.88
CA LYS A 133 14.16 -0.13 -6.85
C LYS A 133 13.75 -1.37 -6.05
N VAL A 134 12.46 -1.56 -5.87
CA VAL A 134 11.90 -2.67 -5.11
C VAL A 134 11.00 -3.50 -6.02
N PRO A 135 11.15 -4.83 -6.04
CA PRO A 135 10.17 -5.72 -6.66
C PRO A 135 8.82 -5.43 -6.00
N SER A 136 7.88 -4.85 -6.74
CA SER A 136 6.56 -4.52 -6.21
C SER A 136 5.51 -5.02 -7.19
N ALA A 137 4.50 -5.70 -6.67
CA ALA A 137 3.42 -6.23 -7.49
C ALA A 137 2.51 -5.10 -7.97
N ARG A 138 2.30 -4.09 -7.11
CA ARG A 138 1.31 -3.02 -7.30
C ARG A 138 1.71 -1.75 -6.58
N ILE A 139 1.23 -0.63 -7.11
CA ILE A 139 1.30 0.67 -6.43
C ILE A 139 -0.07 1.35 -6.43
N ALA A 140 -0.39 2.02 -5.33
CA ALA A 140 -1.54 2.90 -5.20
C ALA A 140 -1.08 4.30 -4.83
N LEU A 141 -1.43 5.30 -5.62
CA LEU A 141 -1.16 6.71 -5.34
C LEU A 141 -2.46 7.41 -4.96
N LEU A 142 -2.54 7.83 -3.70
CA LEU A 142 -3.70 8.47 -3.10
C LEU A 142 -3.45 9.97 -2.99
N TYR A 143 -4.26 10.73 -3.73
CA TYR A 143 -4.16 12.18 -3.86
C TYR A 143 -2.75 12.66 -4.25
N PRO A 144 -2.14 12.09 -5.31
CA PRO A 144 -0.77 12.46 -5.64
C PRO A 144 -0.66 13.94 -6.03
N PRO A 145 0.42 14.63 -5.60
CA PRO A 145 0.82 15.90 -6.18
C PRO A 145 1.28 15.67 -7.64
N ALA A 146 1.72 16.74 -8.30
CA ALA A 146 2.42 16.59 -9.57
C ALA A 146 3.71 15.80 -9.35
N LEU A 147 3.92 14.74 -10.15
CA LEU A 147 5.09 13.86 -10.08
C LEU A 147 5.96 14.04 -11.35
N PRO A 148 6.70 15.15 -11.50
CA PRO A 148 7.54 15.37 -12.68
C PRO A 148 8.76 14.43 -12.69
N GLY A 149 9.22 14.06 -13.87
CA GLY A 149 10.48 13.34 -14.06
C GLY A 149 10.45 11.85 -13.67
N ILE A 150 9.28 11.28 -13.44
CA ILE A 150 9.15 9.83 -13.21
C ILE A 150 9.25 9.07 -14.54
N ASP A 151 9.93 7.93 -14.52
CA ASP A 151 9.90 6.98 -15.63
C ASP A 151 8.64 6.11 -15.52
N PRO A 152 7.67 6.21 -16.45
CA PRO A 152 6.45 5.42 -16.37
C PRO A 152 6.68 3.92 -16.56
N HIS A 153 7.79 3.49 -17.16
CA HIS A 153 8.08 2.06 -17.37
C HIS A 153 8.51 1.33 -16.09
N SER A 154 8.93 2.07 -15.06
CA SER A 154 9.32 1.46 -13.77
C SER A 154 8.12 1.09 -12.90
N PHE A 155 6.91 1.49 -13.30
CA PHE A 155 5.70 1.31 -12.50
C PHE A 155 5.10 -0.08 -12.69
N PRO A 156 4.72 -0.75 -11.58
CA PRO A 156 3.89 -1.94 -11.64
C PRO A 156 2.43 -1.57 -11.95
N THR A 157 1.52 -2.53 -11.86
CA THR A 157 0.08 -2.25 -11.96
C THR A 157 -0.30 -1.14 -10.97
N THR A 158 -0.91 -0.08 -11.49
CA THR A 158 -1.08 1.19 -10.76
C THR A 158 -2.55 1.51 -10.54
N LEU A 159 -2.86 1.90 -9.30
CA LEU A 159 -4.12 2.54 -8.92
C LEU A 159 -3.84 4.02 -8.64
N LEU A 160 -4.64 4.90 -9.25
CA LEU A 160 -4.63 6.33 -8.98
C LEU A 160 -5.96 6.70 -8.33
N GLN A 161 -5.91 7.42 -7.22
CA GLN A 161 -7.09 8.02 -6.60
C GLN A 161 -6.83 9.50 -6.42
N ALA A 162 -7.69 10.37 -6.93
CA ALA A 162 -7.53 11.81 -6.82
C ALA A 162 -8.89 12.47 -6.57
N SER A 163 -8.90 13.70 -6.09
CA SER A 163 -10.18 14.40 -5.98
C SER A 163 -10.60 15.02 -7.32
N ALA A 164 -11.90 14.95 -7.64
CA ALA A 164 -12.48 15.57 -8.84
C ALA A 164 -12.27 17.08 -8.89
N THR A 165 -12.24 17.72 -7.72
CA THR A 165 -12.10 19.17 -7.54
C THR A 165 -10.69 19.57 -7.14
N SER A 166 -9.74 18.62 -7.04
CA SER A 166 -8.36 18.93 -6.67
C SER A 166 -7.68 19.83 -7.70
N PRO A 167 -6.90 20.84 -7.28
CA PRO A 167 -6.03 21.58 -8.19
C PRO A 167 -4.95 20.69 -8.84
N THR A 168 -4.63 19.54 -8.24
CA THR A 168 -3.64 18.59 -8.79
C THR A 168 -4.20 17.68 -9.88
N ARG A 169 -5.51 17.72 -10.15
CA ARG A 169 -6.20 16.83 -11.09
C ARG A 169 -5.54 16.76 -12.48
N ALA A 170 -5.16 17.92 -13.03
CA ALA A 170 -4.51 17.96 -14.35
C ALA A 170 -3.19 17.15 -14.35
N GLY A 171 -2.41 17.22 -13.27
CA GLY A 171 -1.20 16.42 -13.08
C GLY A 171 -1.49 14.92 -13.04
N VAL A 172 -2.55 14.52 -12.33
CA VAL A 172 -2.96 13.10 -12.25
C VAL A 172 -3.43 12.55 -13.60
N VAL A 173 -4.19 13.34 -14.38
CA VAL A 173 -4.61 12.94 -15.74
C VAL A 173 -3.41 12.75 -16.67
N MET A 174 -2.42 13.65 -16.60
CA MET A 174 -1.19 13.52 -17.38
C MET A 174 -0.36 12.30 -16.97
N LEU A 175 -0.28 12.02 -15.67
CA LEU A 175 0.36 10.84 -15.14
C LEU A 175 -0.33 9.56 -15.63
N GLU A 176 -1.64 9.45 -15.47
CA GLU A 176 -2.45 8.34 -15.96
C GLU A 176 -2.21 8.08 -17.45
N SER A 177 -2.28 9.13 -18.25
CA SER A 177 -2.07 9.05 -19.71
C SER A 177 -0.66 8.58 -20.06
N SER A 178 0.34 8.99 -19.29
CA SER A 178 1.74 8.60 -19.52
C SER A 178 1.98 7.14 -19.14
N LEU A 179 1.44 6.69 -18.01
CA LEU A 179 1.49 5.29 -17.58
C LEU A 179 0.79 4.36 -18.59
N ARG A 180 -0.42 4.72 -19.05
CA ARG A 180 -1.15 3.94 -20.06
C ARG A 180 -0.37 3.84 -21.38
N ARG A 181 0.24 4.94 -21.84
CA ARG A 181 1.09 4.94 -23.05
C ARG A 181 2.34 4.07 -22.90
N ALA A 182 2.88 3.97 -21.70
CA ALA A 182 4.00 3.09 -21.38
C ALA A 182 3.60 1.60 -21.26
N GLY A 183 2.33 1.27 -21.45
CA GLY A 183 1.81 -0.10 -21.33
C GLY A 183 1.50 -0.53 -19.89
N VAL A 184 1.57 0.39 -18.93
CA VAL A 184 1.23 0.09 -17.53
C VAL A 184 -0.28 -0.09 -17.40
N ALA A 185 -0.68 -1.16 -16.72
CA ALA A 185 -2.06 -1.38 -16.35
C ALA A 185 -2.47 -0.35 -15.28
N VAL A 186 -3.11 0.75 -15.72
CA VAL A 186 -3.71 1.76 -14.85
C VAL A 186 -5.21 1.47 -14.72
N ARG A 187 -5.71 1.35 -13.48
CA ARG A 187 -7.15 1.22 -13.22
C ARG A 187 -7.83 2.59 -13.20
N GLU A 188 -9.15 2.62 -13.44
CA GLU A 188 -9.92 3.86 -13.54
C GLU A 188 -9.67 4.75 -12.31
N THR A 189 -9.23 5.97 -12.58
CA THR A 189 -9.00 6.98 -11.56
C THR A 189 -10.34 7.39 -10.97
N ASP A 190 -10.58 7.07 -9.70
CA ASP A 190 -11.76 7.56 -8.98
C ASP A 190 -11.52 9.04 -8.65
N TYR A 191 -12.32 9.91 -9.28
CA TYR A 191 -12.35 11.34 -9.05
C TYR A 191 -13.51 11.63 -8.08
N GLN A 192 -13.24 11.79 -6.78
CA GLN A 192 -14.26 12.15 -5.78
C GLN A 192 -14.14 13.59 -5.28
#